data_AF-A0A0L6JXZ0-F1
#
_entry.id   AF-A0A0L6JXZ0-F1
#
_cell.length_a   1.000
_cell.length_b   1.000
_cell.length_c   1.000
_cell.angle_alpha   90.00
_cell.angle_beta   90.00
_cell.angle_gamma   90.00
#
_symmetry.space_group_name_H-M   'P 1'
#
loop_
_entity.id
_entity.type
_entity.pdbx_description
1 polymer ?
#
loop_
_entity_poly.entity_id
_entity_poly.type
_entity_poly.pdbx_seq_one_letter_code
_entity_poly.pdbx_strand_id
1 'polypeptide(L)'
;MKPQLRRTPFRGYFGPEGEKIRLKLLDDYTDGLMREVTLDKANGLVGKTVIHPTHIIPVHALYVVTHEEYMDACSILSTCPDGNGAVKSTYSNKMNEIKPHTLWAEKIMRRANIFGVFHQHNSFTCLL
;
A
#
# COMPACT_ATOMS: atom_id res chain seq x y z
N MET A 1 -24.47 -3.73 7.38
CA MET A 1 -23.43 -4.12 6.40
C MET A 1 -22.48 -5.12 7.05
N LYS A 2 -21.90 -6.06 6.29
CA LYS A 2 -20.92 -7.01 6.84
C LYS A 2 -19.56 -6.31 6.99
N PRO A 3 -18.92 -6.33 8.17
CA PRO A 3 -17.61 -5.71 8.39
C PRO A 3 -16.54 -6.37 7.51
N GLN A 4 -15.69 -5.55 6.85
CA GLN A 4 -14.74 -6.02 5.83
C GLN A 4 -13.35 -6.30 6.39
N LEU A 5 -13.00 -5.73 7.55
CA LEU A 5 -11.81 -6.10 8.32
C LEU A 5 -11.85 -7.59 8.72
N ARG A 6 -11.11 -8.41 7.95
CA ARG A 6 -11.00 -9.86 8.13
C ARG A 6 -10.46 -10.17 9.52
N ARG A 7 -11.10 -11.09 10.23
CA ARG A 7 -10.67 -11.51 11.58
C ARG A 7 -9.30 -12.20 11.61
N THR A 8 -8.95 -12.89 10.52
CA THR A 8 -7.76 -13.73 10.41
C THR A 8 -6.42 -12.99 10.59
N PRO A 9 -6.15 -11.84 9.94
CA PRO A 9 -4.90 -11.09 10.19
C PRO A 9 -4.80 -10.60 11.64
N PHE A 10 -5.87 -10.05 12.22
CA PHE A 10 -5.84 -9.54 13.60
C PHE A 10 -5.56 -10.64 14.63
N ARG A 11 -6.24 -11.79 14.49
CA ARG A 11 -6.04 -12.92 15.39
C ARG A 11 -4.72 -13.63 15.15
N GLY A 12 -4.23 -13.67 13.92
CA GLY A 12 -2.98 -14.32 13.54
C GLY A 12 -1.75 -13.60 14.07
N TYR A 13 -1.72 -12.26 13.99
CA TYR A 13 -0.57 -11.47 14.44
C TYR A 13 -0.65 -11.06 15.93
N PHE A 14 -1.84 -10.81 16.46
CA PHE A 14 -2.01 -10.19 17.78
C PHE A 14 -2.85 -11.03 18.77
N GLY A 15 -3.19 -12.27 18.42
CA GLY A 15 -3.92 -13.18 19.32
C GLY A 15 -5.28 -12.62 19.75
N PRO A 16 -5.72 -12.90 21.00
CA PRO A 16 -7.01 -12.41 21.53
C PRO A 16 -7.13 -10.88 21.59
N GLU A 17 -6.03 -10.18 21.81
CA GLU A 17 -6.01 -8.71 21.85
C GLU A 17 -6.23 -8.08 20.48
N GLY A 18 -5.79 -8.75 19.40
CA GLY A 18 -6.10 -8.36 18.02
C GLY A 18 -7.59 -8.25 17.74
N GLU A 19 -8.42 -9.09 18.39
CA GLU A 19 -9.88 -9.05 18.23
C GLU A 19 -10.49 -7.78 18.84
N LYS A 20 -9.95 -7.29 19.97
CA LYS A 20 -10.37 -6.02 20.59
C LYS A 20 -9.97 -4.81 19.74
N ILE A 21 -8.74 -4.83 19.20
CA ILE A 21 -8.26 -3.81 18.26
C ILE A 21 -9.16 -3.75 17.02
N ARG A 22 -9.51 -4.92 16.47
CA ARG A 22 -10.42 -5.03 15.33
C ARG A 22 -11.80 -4.47 15.62
N LEU A 23 -12.37 -4.75 16.80
CA LEU A 23 -13.68 -4.24 17.19
C LEU A 23 -13.67 -2.71 17.36
N LYS A 24 -12.60 -2.15 17.91
CA LYS A 24 -12.42 -0.69 18.03
C LYS A 24 -12.34 -0.01 16.65
N LEU A 25 -11.59 -0.62 15.71
CA LEU A 25 -11.48 -0.13 14.32
C LEU A 25 -12.75 -0.31 13.49
N LEU A 26 -13.61 -1.27 13.84
CA LEU A 26 -14.88 -1.54 13.17
C LEU A 26 -16.02 -0.64 13.62
N ASP A 27 -15.96 -0.14 14.85
CA ASP A 27 -16.93 0.83 15.37
C ASP A 27 -16.70 2.24 14.79
N ASP A 28 -15.44 2.52 14.42
CA ASP A 28 -15.06 3.79 13.81
C ASP A 28 -15.30 3.80 12.29
N TYR A 29 -15.77 4.93 11.76
CA TYR A 29 -15.87 5.27 10.33
C TYR A 29 -14.58 5.02 9.50
N THR A 30 -13.49 4.67 10.17
CA THR A 30 -12.17 4.30 9.64
C THR A 30 -12.20 3.16 8.62
N ASP A 31 -12.97 2.06 8.81
CA ASP A 31 -13.02 0.96 7.82
C ASP A 31 -13.60 1.44 6.48
N GLY A 32 -14.66 2.26 6.55
CA GLY A 32 -15.27 2.90 5.39
C GLY A 32 -14.28 3.81 4.66
N LEU A 33 -13.57 4.67 5.42
CA LEU A 33 -12.54 5.56 4.89
C LEU A 33 -11.38 4.80 4.23
N MET A 34 -10.87 3.75 4.87
CA MET A 34 -9.77 2.94 4.32
C MET A 34 -10.16 2.26 3.01
N ARG A 35 -11.40 1.76 2.93
CA ARG A 35 -11.96 1.21 1.70
C ARG A 35 -12.04 2.26 0.61
N GLU A 36 -12.53 3.45 0.94
CA GLU A 36 -12.64 4.57 0.00
C GLU A 36 -11.26 4.95 -0.57
N VAL A 37 -10.26 5.14 0.29
CA VAL A 37 -8.87 5.44 -0.12
C VAL A 37 -8.31 4.34 -1.03
N THR A 38 -8.60 3.07 -0.73
CA THR A 38 -8.16 1.94 -1.56
C THR A 38 -8.80 1.96 -2.95
N LEU A 39 -10.10 2.26 -3.03
CA LEU A 39 -10.82 2.39 -4.29
C LEU A 39 -10.36 3.62 -5.07
N ASP A 40 -10.13 4.74 -4.40
CA ASP A 40 -9.62 5.97 -5.00
C ASP A 40 -8.28 5.69 -5.70
N LYS A 41 -7.33 5.06 -4.98
CA LYS A 41 -6.03 4.64 -5.53
C LYS A 41 -6.18 3.69 -6.73
N ALA A 42 -7.09 2.72 -6.65
CA ALA A 42 -7.34 1.77 -7.74
C ALA A 42 -7.91 2.44 -9.01
N ASN A 43 -8.64 3.54 -8.84
CA ASN A 43 -9.19 4.34 -9.94
C ASN A 43 -8.26 5.47 -10.41
N GLY A 44 -7.02 5.53 -9.90
CA GLY A 44 -6.04 6.53 -10.30
C GLY A 44 -6.16 7.88 -9.60
N LEU A 45 -7.01 7.99 -8.57
CA LEU A 45 -7.08 9.18 -7.71
C LEU A 45 -5.91 9.18 -6.72
N VAL A 46 -5.37 10.37 -6.46
CA VAL A 46 -4.22 10.57 -5.57
C VAL A 46 -4.61 11.54 -4.46
N GLY A 47 -4.41 11.11 -3.22
CA GLY A 47 -4.77 11.87 -2.02
C GLY A 47 -6.21 11.62 -1.56
N LYS A 48 -6.46 11.98 -0.30
CA LYS A 48 -7.78 11.93 0.33
C LYS A 48 -7.96 13.15 1.22
N THR A 49 -9.11 13.81 1.10
CA THR A 49 -9.48 14.89 2.02
C THR A 49 -9.74 14.29 3.41
N VAL A 50 -9.00 14.77 4.40
CA VAL A 50 -9.16 14.39 5.80
C VAL A 50 -9.83 15.54 6.56
N ILE A 51 -10.96 15.25 7.21
CA ILE A 51 -11.71 16.24 8.01
C ILE A 51 -11.51 16.11 9.52
N HIS A 52 -10.78 15.08 9.97
CA HIS A 52 -10.50 14.85 11.40
C HIS A 52 -9.07 14.33 11.58
N PRO A 53 -8.29 14.83 12.57
CA PRO A 53 -6.88 14.46 12.73
C PRO A 53 -6.61 12.96 12.88
N THR A 54 -7.51 12.19 13.50
CA THR A 54 -7.35 10.74 13.69
C THR A 54 -7.34 9.96 12.37
N HIS A 55 -7.85 10.55 11.29
CA HIS A 55 -7.89 9.92 9.97
C HIS A 55 -6.59 10.11 9.17
N ILE A 56 -5.69 11.00 9.62
CA ILE A 56 -4.43 11.27 8.90
C ILE A 56 -3.58 10.01 8.81
N ILE A 57 -3.37 9.34 9.95
CA ILE A 57 -2.55 8.12 10.04
C ILE A 57 -3.07 7.00 9.13
N PRO A 58 -4.35 6.57 9.19
CA PRO A 58 -4.84 5.49 8.34
C PRO A 58 -4.82 5.85 6.85
N VAL A 59 -5.10 7.11 6.49
CA VAL A 59 -5.01 7.57 5.09
C VAL A 59 -3.56 7.52 4.60
N HIS A 60 -2.62 8.09 5.36
CA HIS A 60 -1.21 8.12 4.99
C HIS A 60 -0.62 6.71 4.91
N ALA A 61 -0.95 5.82 5.84
CA ALA A 61 -0.50 4.44 5.86
C ALA A 61 -0.85 3.67 4.57
N LEU A 62 -1.98 4.01 3.92
CA LEU A 62 -2.40 3.39 2.65
C LEU A 62 -1.68 3.96 1.41
N TYR A 63 -1.07 5.14 1.52
CA TYR A 63 -0.26 5.75 0.45
C TYR A 63 1.22 5.37 0.52
N VAL A 64 1.71 4.85 1.66
CA VAL A 64 3.07 4.30 1.78
C VAL A 64 3.28 3.20 0.74
N VAL A 65 4.44 3.22 0.08
CA VAL A 65 4.80 2.25 -0.96
C VAL A 65 5.22 0.93 -0.30
N THR A 66 4.76 -0.19 -0.86
CA THR A 66 5.22 -1.50 -0.36
C THR A 66 6.68 -1.72 -0.74
N HIS A 67 7.42 -2.45 0.09
CA HIS A 67 8.81 -2.81 -0.23
C HIS A 67 8.93 -3.43 -1.63
N GLU A 68 8.00 -4.31 -1.97
CA GLU A 68 7.96 -4.97 -3.28
C GLU A 68 7.73 -4.00 -4.44
N GLU A 69 6.73 -3.11 -4.35
CA GLU A 69 6.48 -2.09 -5.38
C GLU A 69 7.72 -1.20 -5.58
N TYR A 70 8.39 -0.82 -4.49
CA TYR A 70 9.59 0.00 -4.53
C TYR A 70 10.76 -0.71 -5.23
N MET A 71 11.02 -1.97 -4.88
CA MET A 71 12.08 -2.78 -5.51
C MET A 71 11.81 -3.00 -7.00
N ASP A 72 10.56 -3.28 -7.37
CA ASP A 72 10.14 -3.40 -8.77
C ASP A 72 10.38 -2.09 -9.53
N ALA A 73 9.99 -0.95 -8.96
CA ALA A 73 10.18 0.36 -9.56
C ALA A 73 11.67 0.72 -9.73
N CYS A 74 12.51 0.45 -8.71
CA CYS A 74 13.95 0.64 -8.79
C CYS A 74 14.58 -0.19 -9.90
N SER A 75 14.20 -1.47 -10.01
CA SER A 75 14.70 -2.38 -11.05
C SER A 75 14.35 -1.91 -12.46
N ILE A 76 13.09 -1.48 -12.66
CA ILE A 76 12.64 -0.94 -13.95
C ILE A 76 13.43 0.31 -14.33
N LEU A 77 13.57 1.28 -13.43
CA LEU A 77 14.23 2.57 -13.72
C LEU A 77 15.75 2.47 -13.82
N SER A 78 16.35 1.45 -13.21
CA SER A 78 17.79 1.19 -13.33
C SER A 78 18.14 0.52 -14.68
N THR A 79 17.14 -0.02 -15.38
CA THR A 79 17.31 -0.61 -16.71
C THR A 79 17.17 0.50 -17.75
N CYS A 80 18.09 0.58 -18.72
CA CYS A 80 18.14 1.67 -19.72
C CYS A 80 16.76 2.01 -20.31
N PRO A 81 16.40 3.31 -20.48
CA PRO A 81 15.12 3.74 -21.07
C PRO A 81 14.86 3.21 -22.49
N ASP A 82 15.92 2.95 -23.25
CA ASP A 82 15.88 2.38 -24.60
C ASP A 82 15.83 0.85 -24.59
N GLY A 83 15.87 0.24 -23.40
CA GLY A 83 15.88 -1.20 -23.20
C GLY A 83 14.52 -1.82 -23.48
N ASN A 84 14.43 -2.56 -24.59
CA ASN A 84 13.39 -3.56 -24.75
C ASN A 84 13.73 -4.77 -23.87
N GLY A 85 12.75 -5.27 -23.12
CA GLY A 85 12.92 -6.47 -22.32
C GLY A 85 11.99 -6.55 -21.12
N ALA A 86 12.13 -7.65 -20.39
CA ALA A 86 11.44 -7.87 -19.15
C ALA A 86 12.42 -8.39 -18.10
N VAL A 87 12.26 -7.92 -16.86
CA VAL A 87 13.02 -8.37 -15.70
C VAL A 87 12.09 -9.08 -14.72
N LYS A 88 12.59 -10.12 -14.07
CA LYS A 88 11.85 -10.79 -13.01
C LYS A 88 11.81 -9.87 -11.78
N SER A 89 10.66 -9.77 -11.12
CA SER A 89 10.56 -9.11 -9.82
C SER A 89 11.50 -9.76 -8.81
N THR A 90 12.04 -8.97 -7.87
CA THR A 90 12.86 -9.46 -6.75
C THR A 90 12.13 -10.55 -5.95
N TYR A 91 10.81 -10.44 -5.83
CA TYR A 91 9.96 -11.41 -5.13
C TYR A 91 9.61 -12.64 -5.99
N SER A 92 10.10 -12.70 -7.23
CA SER A 92 9.92 -13.83 -8.15
C SER A 92 8.48 -14.20 -8.48
N ASN A 93 7.52 -13.31 -8.23
CA ASN A 93 6.08 -13.50 -8.43
C ASN A 93 5.52 -12.71 -9.62
N LYS A 94 6.31 -11.82 -10.22
CA LYS A 94 5.91 -10.92 -11.31
C LYS A 94 7.01 -10.77 -12.36
N MET A 95 6.59 -10.42 -13.57
CA MET A 95 7.44 -10.01 -14.67
C MET A 95 7.23 -8.51 -14.92
N ASN A 96 8.33 -7.76 -14.98
CA ASN A 96 8.32 -6.31 -15.17
C ASN A 96 8.84 -5.99 -16.57
N GLU A 97 7.95 -5.56 -17.46
CA GLU A 97 8.32 -5.07 -18.79
C GLU A 97 8.78 -3.61 -18.70
N ILE A 98 10.00 -3.33 -19.15
CA ILE A 98 10.67 -2.05 -18.88
C ILE A 98 9.90 -0.86 -19.45
N LYS A 99 9.67 -0.87 -20.77
CA LYS A 99 9.01 0.23 -21.48
C LYS A 99 7.59 0.55 -20.98
N PRO A 100 6.64 -0.41 -20.89
CA PRO A 100 5.28 -0.09 -20.44
C PRO A 100 5.22 0.24 -18.94
N HIS A 101 6.11 -0.29 -18.10
CA HIS A 101 6.08 -0.03 -16.66
C HIS A 101 6.92 1.17 -16.21
N THR A 102 7.68 1.82 -17.11
CA THR A 102 8.51 2.99 -16.76
C THR A 102 7.68 4.11 -16.10
N LEU A 103 6.55 4.49 -16.71
CA LEU A 103 5.66 5.53 -16.14
C LEU A 103 5.05 5.12 -14.80
N TRP A 104 4.78 3.83 -14.59
CA TRP A 104 4.32 3.33 -13.31
C TRP A 104 5.43 3.42 -12.26
N ALA A 105 6.65 3.01 -12.60
CA ALA A 105 7.80 3.04 -11.72
C ALA A 105 8.14 4.47 -11.27
N GLU A 106 8.10 5.45 -12.18
CA GLU A 106 8.27 6.86 -11.83
C GLU A 106 7.22 7.35 -10.82
N LYS A 107 5.94 6.96 -11.00
CA LYS A 107 4.86 7.30 -10.06
C LYS A 107 5.09 6.66 -8.69
N ILE A 108 5.56 5.41 -8.64
CA ILE A 108 5.92 4.73 -7.40
C ILE A 108 7.06 5.47 -6.69
N MET A 109 8.12 5.87 -7.41
CA MET A 109 9.24 6.60 -6.82
C MET A 109 8.82 7.96 -6.24
N ARG A 110 7.96 8.70 -6.94
CA ARG A 110 7.41 9.97 -6.41
C ARG A 110 6.59 9.74 -5.14
N ARG A 111 5.77 8.68 -5.10
CA ARG A 111 4.98 8.32 -3.91
C ARG A 111 5.89 7.90 -2.75
N ALA A 112 6.92 7.10 -3.03
CA ALA A 112 7.92 6.68 -2.05
C ALA A 112 8.67 7.87 -1.43
N ASN A 113 9.00 8.89 -2.23
CA ASN A 113 9.66 10.10 -1.75
C ASN A 113 8.79 10.92 -0.78
N ILE A 114 7.47 10.85 -0.91
CA ILE A 114 6.52 11.62 -0.08
C ILE A 114 6.08 10.83 1.15
N PHE A 115 5.68 9.58 0.96
CA PHE A 115 5.06 8.75 2.01
C PHE A 115 6.00 7.70 2.61
N GLY A 116 7.19 7.51 2.03
CA GLY A 116 8.12 6.47 2.42
C GLY A 116 7.78 5.10 1.85
N VAL A 117 8.57 4.12 2.29
CA VAL A 117 8.49 2.72 1.87
C VAL A 117 8.44 1.86 3.13
N PHE A 118 7.56 0.85 3.14
CA PHE A 118 7.57 -0.14 4.21
C PHE A 118 8.86 -0.94 4.19
N HIS A 119 9.38 -1.29 5.38
CA HIS A 119 10.39 -2.34 5.48
C HIS A 119 9.84 -3.68 4.97
N GLN A 120 10.75 -4.57 4.59
CA GLN A 120 10.39 -5.93 4.20
C GLN A 120 9.54 -6.60 5.29
N HIS A 121 8.44 -7.26 4.90
CA HIS A 121 7.44 -7.89 5.78
C HIS A 121 6.55 -6.95 6.61
N ASN A 122 6.72 -5.64 6.50
CA ASN A 122 5.80 -4.68 7.12
C ASN A 122 4.66 -4.30 6.16
N SER A 123 3.53 -3.90 6.75
CA SER A 123 2.36 -3.45 6.01
C SER A 123 1.71 -2.25 6.70
N PHE A 124 0.61 -1.74 6.14
CA PHE A 124 -0.12 -0.61 6.69
C PHE A 124 -0.53 -0.80 8.16
N THR A 125 -0.78 -2.04 8.60
CA THR A 125 -1.15 -2.34 9.99
C THR A 125 -0.06 -1.99 10.99
N CYS A 126 1.20 -1.85 10.56
CA CYS A 126 2.31 -1.47 11.42
C CYS A 126 2.31 0.03 11.77
N LEU A 127 1.52 0.85 11.07
CA LEU A 127 1.40 2.29 11.29
C LEU A 127 0.08 2.69 11.94
N LEU A 128 -0.85 1.76 12.13
CA LEU A 128 -2.14 1.96 12.82
C LEU A 128 -2.00 1.69 14.32
#